data_AF-G4T8N6-F1
#
_entry.id   AF-G4T8N6-F1
#
_cell.length_a   1.000
_cell.length_b   1.000
_cell.length_c   1.000
_cell.angle_alpha   90.00
_cell.angle_beta   90.00
_cell.angle_gamma   90.00
#
_symmetry.space_group_name_H-M   'P 1'
#
loop_
_entity.id
_entity.type
_entity.pdbx_description
1 polymer ?
#
loop_
_entity_poly.entity_id
_entity_poly.type
_entity_poly.pdbx_seq_one_letter_code
_entity_poly.pdbx_strand_id
1 'polypeptide(L)' 'MSVQMSKEAMLAEIHTLEQALQGEDPSVIVSRHIKLLHDYNESKDAAQALMGKLAIAKGTTVTRLHEKYQLSLRD' A
#
# COMPACT_ATOMS: atom_id res chain seq x y z
N MET A 1 38.02 -19.87 10.69
CA MET A 1 37.08 -19.62 11.81
C MET A 1 36.17 -18.41 11.56
N SER A 2 36.66 -17.25 11.09
CA SER A 2 35.82 -16.05 10.86
C SER A 2 34.72 -16.21 9.80
N VAL A 3 34.99 -16.94 8.71
CA VAL A 3 34.03 -17.13 7.61
C VAL A 3 32.87 -18.08 8.00
N GLN A 4 33.14 -19.07 8.84
CA GLN A 4 32.12 -20.02 9.32
C GLN A 4 31.10 -19.36 10.24
N MET A 5 31.56 -18.51 11.16
CA MET A 5 30.70 -17.70 12.04
C MET A 5 29.77 -16.78 11.24
N SER A 6 30.26 -16.17 10.15
CA SER A 6 29.44 -15.32 9.28
C SER A 6 28.37 -16.11 8.51
N LYS A 7 28.66 -17.35 8.11
CA LYS A 7 27.71 -18.22 7.43
C LYS A 7 26.59 -18.67 8.38
N GLU A 8 26.94 -19.03 9.61
CA GLU A 8 25.98 -19.44 10.63
C GLU A 8 25.04 -18.29 11.02
N ALA A 9 25.57 -17.07 11.13
CA ALA A 9 24.75 -15.87 11.38
C ALA A 9 23.74 -15.61 10.23
N MET A 10 24.18 -15.71 8.97
CA MET A 10 23.29 -15.53 7.81
C MET A 10 22.19 -16.58 7.74
N LEU A 11 22.50 -17.85 8.06
CA LEU A 11 21.50 -18.92 8.08
C LEU A 11 20.46 -18.71 9.19
N ALA A 12 20.86 -18.21 10.35
CA ALA A 12 19.95 -17.90 11.45
C ALA A 12 18.99 -16.74 11.08
N GLU A 13 19.50 -15.74 10.35
CA GLU A 13 18.69 -14.62 9.86
C GLU A 13 17.69 -15.08 8.80
N ILE A 14 18.12 -15.89 7.83
CA ILE A 14 17.22 -16.51 6.83
C ILE A 14 16.11 -17.31 7.51
N HIS A 15 16.46 -18.14 8.50
CA HIS A 15 15.46 -18.93 9.23
C HIS A 15 14.43 -18.05 9.96
N THR A 16 14.88 -16.94 10.54
CA THR A 16 13.99 -15.97 11.22
C THR A 16 13.03 -15.32 10.22
N LEU A 17 13.53 -14.95 9.03
CA LEU A 17 12.73 -14.37 7.96
C LEU A 17 11.71 -15.38 7.39
N GLU A 18 12.12 -16.64 7.18
CA GLU A 18 11.23 -17.71 6.71
C GLU A 18 10.08 -17.99 7.70
N GLN A 19 10.37 -17.99 9.01
CA GLN A 19 9.35 -18.13 10.05
C GLN A 19 8.37 -16.95 10.04
N ALA A 20 8.87 -15.71 9.88
CA ALA A 20 8.03 -14.52 9.79
C ALA A 20 7.11 -14.52 8.56
N LEU A 21 7.57 -15.14 7.47
CA LEU A 21 6.81 -15.30 6.23
C LEU A 21 5.78 -16.43 6.30
N GLN A 22 5.77 -17.25 7.36
CA GLN A 22 4.82 -18.36 7.56
C GLN A 22 4.74 -19.34 6.38
N GLY A 23 5.84 -19.49 5.63
CA GLY A 23 5.91 -20.35 4.45
C GLY A 23 5.32 -19.76 3.16
N GLU A 24 4.88 -18.50 3.15
CA GLU A 24 4.55 -17.79 1.91
C GLU A 24 5.81 -17.29 1.20
N ASP A 25 5.79 -17.35 -0.14
CA ASP A 25 6.85 -16.77 -0.96
C ASP A 25 6.83 -15.22 -0.83
N PRO A 26 7.92 -14.59 -0.36
CA PRO A 26 7.98 -13.13 -0.19
C PRO A 26 7.74 -12.38 -1.50
N SER A 27 8.12 -12.94 -2.66
CA SER A 27 7.83 -12.35 -3.97
C SER A 27 6.33 -12.27 -4.24
N VAL A 28 5.60 -13.33 -3.87
CA VAL A 28 4.13 -13.39 -4.02
C VAL A 28 3.46 -12.41 -3.07
N ILE A 29 3.94 -12.31 -1.83
CA ILE A 29 3.44 -11.34 -0.84
C ILE A 29 3.60 -9.92 -1.38
N VAL A 30 4.80 -9.55 -1.83
CA VAL A 30 5.09 -8.20 -2.34
C VAL A 30 4.24 -7.91 -3.59
N SER A 31 4.17 -8.86 -4.52
CA SER A 31 3.37 -8.72 -5.75
C SER A 31 1.88 -8.51 -5.45
N ARG A 32 1.34 -9.23 -4.46
CA ARG A 32 -0.04 -9.05 -3.99
C ARG A 32 -0.27 -7.64 -3.43
N HIS A 33 0.64 -7.14 -2.60
CA HIS A 33 0.53 -5.79 -2.04
C HIS A 33 0.65 -4.70 -3.10
N ILE A 34 1.57 -4.85 -4.06
CA ILE A 34 1.71 -3.92 -5.19
C ILE A 34 0.41 -3.85 -5.99
N LYS A 35 -0.20 -5.00 -6.28
CA LYS A 35 -1.48 -5.04 -7.00
C LYS A 35 -2.59 -4.32 -6.22
N LEU A 36 -2.74 -4.62 -4.93
CA LEU A 36 -3.74 -3.95 -4.09
C LEU A 36 -3.54 -2.43 -4.02
N LEU A 37 -2.29 -1.97 -3.98
CA LEU A 37 -1.97 -0.54 -4.00
C LEU A 37 -2.35 0.11 -5.34
N HIS A 38 -2.10 -0.56 -6.46
CA HIS A 38 -2.53 -0.06 -7.78
C HIS A 38 -4.06 0.00 -7.90
N ASP A 39 -4.75 -1.07 -7.49
CA ASP A 39 -6.22 -1.14 -7.54
C ASP A 39 -6.87 -0.05 -6.65
N TYR A 40 -6.29 0.19 -5.46
CA TYR A 40 -6.70 1.28 -4.57
C TYR A 40 -6.48 2.66 -5.22
N ASN A 41 -5.29 2.92 -5.75
CA ASN A 41 -4.96 4.20 -6.36
C ASN A 41 -5.85 4.50 -7.57
N GLU A 42 -6.10 3.51 -8.43
CA GLU A 42 -6.98 3.68 -9.59
C GLU A 42 -8.41 4.04 -9.17
N SER A 43 -8.95 3.33 -8.17
CA SER A 43 -10.29 3.61 -7.63
C SER A 43 -10.38 5.00 -7.00
N LYS A 44 -9.34 5.39 -6.25
CA LYS A 44 -9.23 6.70 -5.63
C LYS A 44 -9.15 7.83 -6.66
N ASP A 45 -8.35 7.67 -7.70
CA ASP A 45 -8.19 8.66 -8.77
C ASP A 45 -9.50 8.85 -9.55
N ALA A 46 -10.20 7.75 -9.85
CA ALA A 46 -11.53 7.80 -10.47
C ALA A 46 -12.53 8.56 -9.58
N ALA A 47 -12.55 8.27 -8.28
CA ALA A 47 -13.42 8.97 -7.33
C ALA A 47 -13.08 10.47 -7.23
N GLN A 48 -11.80 10.82 -7.18
CA GLN A 48 -11.38 12.24 -7.15
C GLN A 48 -11.74 12.97 -8.43
N ALA A 49 -11.59 12.34 -9.61
CA ALA A 49 -12.00 12.92 -10.88
C ALA A 49 -13.52 13.20 -10.91
N LEU A 50 -14.34 12.27 -10.39
CA LEU A 50 -15.78 12.45 -10.25
C LEU A 50 -16.12 13.58 -9.27
N MET A 51 -15.41 13.66 -8.14
CA MET A 51 -15.60 14.75 -7.18
C MET A 51 -15.22 16.11 -7.76
N GLY A 52 -14.18 16.19 -8.58
CA GLY A 52 -13.84 17.42 -9.32
C GLY A 52 -14.99 17.88 -10.22
N LYS A 53 -15.57 16.97 -11.01
CA LYS A 53 -16.74 17.28 -11.84
C LYS A 53 -17.96 17.69 -11.00
N LEU A 54 -18.18 17.02 -9.88
CA LEU A 54 -19.29 17.34 -8.96
C LEU A 54 -19.11 18.72 -8.31
N ALA A 55 -17.88 19.08 -7.96
CA ALA A 55 -17.56 20.39 -7.39
C ALA A 55 -17.89 21.51 -8.37
N ILE A 56 -17.48 21.36 -9.63
CA ILE A 56 -17.79 22.29 -10.73
C ILE A 56 -19.31 22.42 -10.89
N ALA A 57 -20.03 21.30 -10.98
CA ALA A 57 -21.48 21.31 -11.16
C ALA A 57 -22.24 21.97 -10.00
N LYS A 58 -21.67 21.93 -8.78
CA LYS A 58 -22.26 22.53 -7.57
C LYS A 58 -21.74 23.94 -7.28
N GLY A 59 -20.82 24.49 -8.09
CA GLY A 59 -20.19 25.79 -7.84
C GLY A 59 -19.43 25.82 -6.50
N THR A 60 -18.86 24.69 -6.09
CA THR A 60 -18.13 24.56 -4.82
C THR A 60 -16.74 23.98 -5.04
N THR A 61 -15.94 23.85 -3.99
CA THR A 61 -14.59 23.27 -4.06
C THR A 61 -14.61 21.79 -3.69
N VAL A 62 -13.63 21.03 -4.19
CA VAL A 62 -13.45 19.62 -3.82
C VAL A 62 -13.26 19.48 -2.30
N THR A 63 -12.50 20.37 -1.67
CA THR A 63 -12.33 20.42 -0.21
C THR A 63 -13.66 20.50 0.55
N ARG A 64 -14.59 21.35 0.09
CA ARG A 64 -15.92 21.49 0.69
C ARG A 64 -16.76 20.23 0.54
N LEU A 65 -16.60 19.50 -0.57
CA LEU A 65 -17.25 18.21 -0.78
C LEU A 65 -16.66 17.12 0.13
N HIS A 66 -15.33 17.10 0.33
CA HIS A 66 -14.70 16.20 1.30
C HIS A 66 -15.23 16.43 2.71
N GLU A 67 -15.32 17.68 3.16
CA GLU A 67 -15.93 18.04 4.46
C GLU A 67 -17.39 17.56 4.54
N LYS A 68 -18.17 17.81 3.48
CA LYS A 68 -19.59 17.46 3.43
C LYS A 68 -19.83 15.95 3.49
N TYR A 69 -19.02 15.17 2.80
CA TYR A 69 -19.13 13.72 2.74
C TYR A 69 -18.27 13.00 3.78
N GLN A 70 -17.62 13.74 4.67
CA GLN A 70 -16.74 13.21 5.73
C GLN A 70 -15.62 12.33 5.15
N LEU A 71 -15.11 12.68 3.98
CA LEU A 71 -14.02 11.99 3.31
C LEU A 71 -12.69 12.58 3.76
N SER A 72 -11.77 11.74 4.23
CA SER A 72 -10.40 12.14 4.55
C SER A 72 -9.72 12.75 3.32
N LEU A 73 -8.96 13.83 3.53
CA LEU A 73 -8.09 14.44 2.50
C LEU A 73 -6.70 13.80 2.45
N ARG A 74 -6.38 12.90 3.39
CA ARG A 74 -5.02 12.40 3.65
C ARG A 74 -4.78 10.95 3.26
N ASP A 75 -5.77 10.30 2.65
CA ASP A 75 -5.64 8.93 2.18
C ASP A 75 -5.17 8.92 0.73
#